data_AF-A0A811QBW9-F1
#
_entry.id   AF-A0A811QBW9-F1
#
_cell.length_a   1.000
_cell.length_b   1.000
_cell.length_c   1.000
_cell.angle_alpha   90.00
_cell.angle_beta   90.00
_cell.angle_gamma   90.00
#
_symmetry.space_group_name_H-M   'P 1'
#
loop_
_entity.id
_entity.type
_entity.pdbx_description
1 polymer ?
#
loop_
_entity_poly.entity_id
_entity_poly.type
_entity_poly.pdbx_seq_one_letter_code
_entity_poly.pdbx_strand_id
1 'polypeptide(L)'
;MAPPNESKPTPKVAAAAPKLTTTGSTAVASKAATPLSSAPPCLFSLRDGALTVGGGTGEAAAVALLTVVPGNVTLIPFAEAFDSTTKASSDAPEELASQAAANASRGAFLGFTLPSPASRAPCRVGRLPGPRRFLSVFRFKTWWSTAWAGRRGRDLQMETQWVLLEVPELAGAGAGYVFVLPLVQGSFRSAVFPGEDDGVVVCAESGSAAVTGTDFRRIAYVHAGDDPYRVMQEAYLAARVHLGTFRLIQEKALPPMADRFGWCMWDAFYLTVDPAGVWQGVSEFADAGVPPRFLIIDDGWQSVNRDDDPPQEDARGLVLGGDQMTARLYRFDEFARFRGYREGALIRRPPPGVLR
;
A
#
# COMPACT_ATOMS: atom_id res chain seq x y z
N MET A 1 -13.20 -27.24 26.53
CA MET A 1 -12.93 -26.25 25.47
C MET A 1 -11.44 -26.27 25.19
N ALA A 2 -11.03 -26.86 24.08
CA ALA A 2 -9.64 -26.84 23.62
C ALA A 2 -9.39 -25.55 22.81
N PRO A 3 -8.20 -24.93 22.86
CA PRO A 3 -7.88 -23.77 22.05
C PRO A 3 -7.78 -24.15 20.56
N PRO A 4 -8.24 -23.29 19.62
CA PRO A 4 -8.15 -23.57 18.19
C PRO A 4 -6.80 -23.15 17.60
N ASN A 5 -6.32 -23.98 16.66
CA ASN A 5 -5.31 -23.73 15.62
C ASN A 5 -3.83 -23.67 16.01
N GLU A 6 -3.22 -24.85 16.15
CA GLU A 6 -1.86 -25.11 15.67
C GLU A 6 -1.90 -25.25 14.13
N SER A 7 -1.16 -24.41 13.41
CA SER A 7 -0.97 -24.52 11.97
C SER A 7 0.02 -25.66 11.66
N LYS A 8 -0.42 -26.67 10.90
CA LYS A 8 0.45 -27.73 10.40
C LYS A 8 1.41 -27.18 9.32
N PRO A 9 2.68 -27.63 9.28
CA PRO A 9 3.66 -27.15 8.32
C PRO A 9 3.36 -27.62 6.89
N THR A 10 3.45 -26.68 5.95
CA THR A 10 3.31 -26.90 4.50
C THR A 10 4.52 -27.67 3.95
N PRO A 11 4.35 -28.67 3.07
CA PRO A 11 5.47 -29.39 2.47
C PRO A 11 6.29 -28.49 1.53
N LYS A 12 7.62 -28.56 1.65
CA LYS A 12 8.59 -27.83 0.82
C LYS A 12 8.58 -28.37 -0.62
N VAL A 13 8.26 -27.52 -1.60
CA VAL A 13 8.48 -27.78 -3.03
C VAL A 13 9.86 -27.24 -3.40
N ALA A 14 10.71 -28.10 -3.96
CA ALA A 14 12.05 -27.73 -4.40
C ALA A 14 12.00 -26.81 -5.63
N ALA A 15 12.65 -25.65 -5.57
CA ALA A 15 12.82 -24.76 -6.71
C ALA A 15 13.97 -25.27 -7.60
N ALA A 16 13.66 -25.65 -8.83
CA ALA A 16 14.66 -25.93 -9.86
C ALA A 16 15.02 -24.63 -10.59
N ALA A 17 16.30 -24.25 -10.56
CA ALA A 17 16.81 -23.10 -11.28
C ALA A 17 16.91 -23.39 -12.81
N PRO A 18 16.44 -22.50 -13.70
CA PRO A 18 16.68 -22.64 -15.13
C PRO A 18 18.12 -22.21 -15.49
N LYS A 19 18.81 -23.04 -16.27
CA LYS A 19 20.11 -22.73 -16.88
C LYS A 19 19.94 -21.68 -17.97
N LEU A 20 20.70 -20.58 -17.87
CA LEU A 20 20.80 -19.53 -18.88
C LEU A 20 21.73 -20.02 -20.02
N THR A 21 21.18 -20.23 -21.22
CA THR A 21 21.96 -20.46 -22.44
C THR A 21 22.08 -19.17 -23.23
N THR A 22 23.30 -18.72 -23.44
CA THR A 22 23.71 -17.58 -24.26
C THR A 22 23.64 -17.93 -25.75
N THR A 23 22.89 -17.16 -26.53
CA THR A 23 23.01 -17.17 -28.00
C THR A 23 22.98 -15.75 -28.57
N GLY A 24 24.11 -15.36 -29.16
CA GLY A 24 24.20 -14.75 -30.49
C GLY A 24 23.61 -13.36 -30.70
N SER A 25 24.48 -12.35 -30.69
CA SER A 25 24.26 -11.03 -31.29
C SER A 25 24.15 -11.14 -32.82
N THR A 26 23.07 -10.60 -33.39
CA THR A 26 23.01 -10.23 -34.82
C THR A 26 22.43 -8.84 -34.94
N ALA A 27 23.24 -7.93 -35.50
CA ALA A 27 22.91 -6.54 -35.77
C ALA A 27 21.78 -6.43 -36.81
N VAL A 28 20.81 -5.55 -36.55
CA VAL A 28 19.80 -5.15 -37.53
C VAL A 28 19.92 -3.65 -37.79
N ALA A 29 20.04 -3.31 -39.07
CA ALA A 29 20.30 -1.99 -39.61
C ALA A 29 19.18 -0.98 -39.30
N SER A 30 19.61 0.26 -39.02
CA SER A 30 18.75 1.42 -38.82
C SER A 30 17.98 1.78 -40.10
N LYS A 31 16.65 1.71 -40.04
CA LYS A 31 15.76 2.27 -41.06
C LYS A 31 15.08 3.52 -40.49
N ALA A 32 15.09 4.57 -41.31
CA ALA A 32 14.72 5.94 -40.98
C ALA A 32 13.33 6.09 -40.32
N ALA A 33 13.27 6.98 -39.33
CA ALA A 33 12.07 7.35 -38.59
C ALA A 33 11.03 8.01 -39.51
N THR A 34 9.81 7.46 -39.48
CA THR A 34 8.60 8.09 -40.04
C THR A 34 7.96 8.93 -38.92
N PRO A 35 7.50 10.18 -39.15
CA PRO A 35 7.01 11.03 -38.07
C PRO A 35 5.58 10.71 -37.65
N LEU A 36 5.35 10.79 -36.33
CA LEU A 36 4.11 10.79 -35.55
C LEU A 36 3.10 9.65 -35.80
N SER A 37 3.29 8.52 -35.12
CA SER A 37 2.15 7.76 -34.60
C SER A 37 1.63 8.51 -33.38
N SER A 38 0.40 9.04 -33.43
CA SER A 38 -0.29 9.50 -32.23
C SER A 38 -0.27 8.38 -31.19
N ALA A 39 0.06 8.70 -29.94
CA ALA A 39 0.01 7.72 -28.86
C ALA A 39 -1.36 7.01 -28.87
N PRO A 40 -1.41 5.69 -28.63
CA PRO A 40 -2.67 4.96 -28.64
C PRO A 40 -3.65 5.60 -27.64
N PRO A 41 -4.94 5.71 -28.01
CA PRO A 41 -5.93 6.35 -27.15
C PRO A 41 -6.04 5.61 -25.81
N CYS A 42 -6.36 6.36 -24.75
CA CYS A 42 -6.60 5.80 -23.43
C CYS A 42 -7.73 4.76 -23.48
N LEU A 43 -7.53 3.61 -22.82
CA LEU A 43 -8.54 2.56 -22.68
C LEU A 43 -9.71 3.00 -21.81
N PHE A 44 -9.54 4.01 -20.97
CA PHE A 44 -10.58 4.53 -20.09
C PHE A 44 -11.25 5.76 -20.69
N SER A 45 -12.57 5.83 -20.54
CA SER A 45 -13.37 6.99 -20.95
C SER A 45 -14.42 7.30 -19.90
N LEU A 46 -14.61 8.58 -19.61
CA LEU A 46 -15.66 9.09 -18.73
C LEU A 46 -16.60 9.97 -19.57
N ARG A 47 -17.77 9.43 -19.91
CA ARG A 47 -18.79 10.10 -20.73
C ARG A 47 -20.18 9.71 -20.27
N ASP A 48 -21.14 10.61 -20.40
CA ASP A 48 -22.56 10.35 -20.15
C ASP A 48 -22.85 9.68 -18.79
N GLY A 49 -22.12 10.08 -17.75
CA GLY A 49 -22.26 9.54 -16.40
C GLY A 49 -21.76 8.09 -16.22
N ALA A 50 -20.91 7.60 -17.12
CA ALA A 50 -20.30 6.27 -17.03
C ALA A 50 -18.78 6.32 -17.19
N LEU A 51 -18.07 5.64 -16.28
CA LEU A 51 -16.66 5.29 -16.45
C LEU A 51 -16.60 3.94 -17.16
N THR A 52 -15.99 3.91 -18.34
CA THR A 52 -15.87 2.73 -19.19
C THR A 52 -14.42 2.37 -19.43
N VAL A 53 -14.17 1.09 -19.71
CA VAL A 53 -12.87 0.56 -20.15
C VAL A 53 -13.06 -0.23 -21.45
N GLY A 54 -12.13 -0.08 -22.40
CA GLY A 54 -12.17 -0.72 -23.72
C GLY A 54 -12.32 0.29 -24.87
N GLY A 55 -12.34 -0.20 -26.12
CA GLY A 55 -12.53 0.65 -27.31
C GLY A 55 -11.25 1.23 -27.95
N GLY A 56 -10.07 0.68 -27.65
CA GLY A 56 -8.80 1.03 -28.29
C GLY A 56 -8.41 0.04 -29.39
N THR A 57 -8.59 0.41 -30.67
CA THR A 57 -8.08 -0.25 -31.90
C THR A 57 -8.58 -1.66 -32.28
N GLY A 58 -9.52 -2.26 -31.54
CA GLY A 58 -10.13 -3.55 -31.90
C GLY A 58 -11.63 -3.62 -31.56
N GLU A 59 -12.34 -4.58 -32.17
CA GLU A 59 -13.80 -4.80 -32.13
C GLU A 59 -14.43 -5.05 -30.74
N ALA A 60 -13.67 -4.94 -29.64
CA ALA A 60 -14.20 -5.15 -28.29
C ALA A 60 -15.01 -3.94 -27.82
N ALA A 61 -16.29 -4.17 -27.50
CA ALA A 61 -17.19 -3.17 -26.94
C ALA A 61 -16.67 -2.63 -25.60
N ALA A 62 -16.85 -1.32 -25.37
CA ALA A 62 -16.52 -0.70 -24.09
C ALA A 62 -17.40 -1.25 -22.96
N VAL A 63 -16.80 -1.52 -21.81
CA VAL A 63 -17.45 -2.08 -20.62
C VAL A 63 -17.58 -1.01 -19.55
N ALA A 64 -18.78 -0.83 -19.01
CA ALA A 64 -19.00 0.07 -17.88
C ALA A 64 -18.40 -0.50 -16.58
N LEU A 65 -17.48 0.24 -15.97
CA LEU A 65 -16.92 -0.04 -14.65
C LEU A 65 -17.68 0.67 -13.54
N LEU A 66 -18.07 1.92 -13.77
CA LEU A 66 -18.92 2.69 -12.88
C LEU A 66 -20.03 3.35 -13.69
N THR A 67 -21.24 3.33 -13.16
CA THR A 67 -22.40 4.05 -13.69
C THR A 67 -22.84 5.12 -12.70
N VAL A 68 -23.70 6.06 -13.13
CA VAL A 68 -24.19 7.15 -12.27
C VAL A 68 -23.02 7.96 -11.69
N VAL A 69 -21.99 8.21 -12.51
CA VAL A 69 -20.80 8.97 -12.14
C VAL A 69 -21.17 10.46 -12.03
N PRO A 70 -20.99 11.12 -10.88
CA PRO A 70 -21.30 12.54 -10.71
C PRO A 70 -20.45 13.46 -11.58
N GLY A 71 -20.99 14.63 -11.94
CA GLY A 71 -20.33 15.58 -12.85
C GLY A 71 -19.06 16.25 -12.30
N ASN A 72 -18.81 16.17 -10.99
CA ASN A 72 -17.57 16.67 -10.38
C ASN A 72 -16.44 15.62 -10.36
N VAL A 73 -16.70 14.38 -10.79
CA VAL A 73 -15.70 13.34 -10.96
C VAL A 73 -14.92 13.58 -12.25
N THR A 74 -13.62 13.39 -12.20
CA THR A 74 -12.71 13.62 -13.32
C THR A 74 -11.94 12.37 -13.66
N LEU A 75 -11.66 12.19 -14.95
CA LEU A 75 -10.75 11.19 -15.47
C LEU A 75 -9.65 11.91 -16.27
N ILE A 76 -8.39 11.68 -15.93
CA ILE A 76 -7.23 12.25 -16.65
C ILE A 76 -6.37 11.09 -17.15
N PRO A 77 -6.33 10.81 -18.46
CA PRO A 77 -5.45 9.79 -19.02
C PRO A 77 -4.01 9.94 -18.53
N PHE A 78 -3.35 8.83 -18.23
CA PHE A 78 -1.97 8.87 -17.73
C PHE A 78 -1.03 9.55 -18.72
N ALA A 79 -1.19 9.28 -20.02
CA ALA A 79 -0.43 9.89 -21.10
C ALA A 79 -0.51 11.43 -21.15
N GLU A 80 -1.61 12.03 -20.66
CA GLU A 80 -1.76 13.50 -20.63
C GLU A 80 -1.11 14.12 -19.38
N ALA A 81 -1.05 13.37 -18.29
CA ALA A 81 -0.50 13.82 -17.02
C ALA A 81 0.98 13.44 -16.83
N PHE A 82 1.50 12.54 -17.66
CA PHE A 82 2.88 12.06 -17.62
C PHE A 82 3.62 12.49 -18.88
N ASP A 83 4.60 13.38 -18.72
CA ASP A 83 5.54 13.73 -19.76
C ASP A 83 6.90 13.09 -19.45
N SER A 84 7.22 12.02 -20.16
CA SER A 84 8.50 11.30 -20.05
C SER A 84 9.73 12.18 -20.34
N THR A 85 9.54 13.33 -21.00
CA THR A 85 10.63 14.24 -21.38
C THR A 85 10.89 15.32 -20.33
N THR A 86 9.96 15.56 -19.41
CA THR A 86 10.16 16.51 -18.31
C THR A 86 10.69 15.80 -17.07
N LYS A 87 12.00 15.91 -16.84
CA LYS A 87 12.70 15.42 -15.63
C LYS A 87 12.26 16.09 -14.31
N ALA A 88 11.22 16.92 -14.32
CA ALA A 88 11.09 18.00 -13.35
C ALA A 88 10.50 17.61 -11.98
N SER A 89 9.93 16.40 -11.79
CA SER A 89 9.32 16.04 -10.50
C SER A 89 9.62 14.64 -9.95
N SER A 90 10.28 13.77 -10.71
CA SER A 90 10.48 12.37 -10.30
C SER A 90 11.94 11.96 -10.42
N ASP A 91 12.48 11.36 -9.36
CA ASP A 91 13.82 10.74 -9.34
C ASP A 91 13.81 9.32 -9.93
N ALA A 92 12.72 8.91 -10.58
CA ALA A 92 12.59 7.59 -11.17
C ALA A 92 13.64 7.38 -12.30
N PRO A 93 14.30 6.20 -12.35
CA PRO A 93 15.17 5.84 -13.45
C PRO A 93 14.48 5.95 -14.83
N GLU A 94 15.24 6.33 -15.85
CA GLU A 94 14.74 6.51 -17.23
C GLU A 94 14.12 5.22 -17.81
N GLU A 95 14.64 4.06 -17.41
CA GLU A 95 14.07 2.76 -17.77
C GLU A 95 12.65 2.58 -17.23
N LEU A 96 12.41 2.96 -15.96
CA LEU A 96 11.08 2.90 -15.34
C LEU A 96 10.12 3.90 -15.97
N ALA A 97 10.59 5.11 -16.27
CA ALA A 97 9.81 6.13 -16.99
C ALA A 97 9.40 5.63 -18.39
N SER A 98 10.30 4.99 -19.10
CA SER A 98 10.06 4.40 -20.43
C SER A 98 9.05 3.25 -20.36
N GLN A 99 9.16 2.37 -19.36
CA GLN A 99 8.21 1.29 -19.13
C GLN A 99 6.81 1.81 -18.77
N ALA A 100 6.72 2.90 -17.99
CA ALA A 100 5.45 3.56 -17.69
C ALA A 100 4.84 4.20 -18.94
N ALA A 101 5.65 4.89 -19.76
CA ALA A 101 5.22 5.48 -21.02
C ALA A 101 4.66 4.43 -22.00
N ALA A 102 5.31 3.26 -22.09
CA ALA A 102 4.86 2.15 -22.94
C ALA A 102 3.47 1.62 -22.57
N ASN A 103 3.05 1.78 -21.31
CA ASN A 103 1.74 1.37 -20.81
C ASN A 103 0.77 2.54 -20.60
N ALA A 104 1.08 3.73 -21.11
CA ALA A 104 0.35 4.95 -20.76
C ALA A 104 -1.12 4.96 -21.20
N SER A 105 -1.45 4.29 -22.30
CA SER A 105 -2.84 4.14 -22.76
C SER A 105 -3.68 3.23 -21.87
N ARG A 106 -3.05 2.42 -21.01
CA ARG A 106 -3.74 1.42 -20.17
C ARG A 106 -4.14 1.95 -18.81
N GLY A 107 -3.95 3.24 -18.54
CA GLY A 107 -4.31 3.80 -17.24
C GLY A 107 -4.67 5.28 -17.26
N ALA A 108 -5.37 5.68 -16.20
CA ALA A 108 -5.85 7.03 -16.01
C ALA A 108 -5.95 7.36 -14.53
N PHE A 109 -5.83 8.64 -14.19
CA PHE A 109 -6.14 9.16 -12.88
C PHE A 109 -7.64 9.36 -12.75
N LEU A 110 -8.21 8.87 -11.65
CA LEU A 110 -9.58 9.08 -11.24
C LEU A 110 -9.60 9.99 -10.00
N GLY A 111 -10.49 10.97 -10.01
CA GLY A 111 -10.56 11.92 -8.91
C GLY A 111 -11.81 12.78 -8.96
N PHE A 112 -11.81 13.87 -8.21
CA PHE A 112 -12.93 14.79 -8.16
C PHE A 112 -12.51 16.18 -7.69
N THR A 113 -13.42 17.15 -7.82
CA THR A 113 -13.29 18.47 -7.21
C THR A 113 -14.42 18.74 -6.22
N LEU A 114 -14.18 19.65 -5.29
CA LEU A 114 -15.15 20.13 -4.30
C LEU A 114 -15.45 21.62 -4.50
N PRO A 115 -16.68 22.06 -4.16
CA PRO A 115 -17.04 23.48 -4.20
C PRO A 115 -16.40 24.29 -3.06
N SER A 116 -16.00 23.65 -1.96
CA SER A 116 -15.37 24.28 -0.81
C SER A 116 -14.25 23.41 -0.21
N PRO A 117 -13.22 24.01 0.41
CA PRO A 117 -12.11 23.24 0.98
C PRO A 117 -12.55 22.32 2.12
N ALA A 118 -12.03 21.10 2.14
CA ALA A 118 -12.26 20.15 3.22
C ALA A 118 -10.96 19.42 3.60
N SER A 119 -10.79 19.09 4.89
CA SER A 119 -9.72 18.21 5.37
C SER A 119 -10.06 16.73 5.22
N ARG A 120 -11.36 16.42 5.05
CA ARG A 120 -11.89 15.07 4.79
C ARG A 120 -13.05 15.16 3.80
N ALA A 121 -12.95 14.41 2.72
CA ALA A 121 -13.76 14.56 1.52
C ALA A 121 -14.19 13.19 0.96
N PRO A 122 -15.21 12.52 1.53
CA PRO A 122 -15.82 11.37 0.90
C PRO A 122 -16.60 11.81 -0.34
N CYS A 123 -16.23 11.31 -1.51
CA CYS A 123 -16.94 11.58 -2.76
C CYS A 123 -17.39 10.29 -3.43
N ARG A 124 -18.67 10.18 -3.77
CA ARG A 124 -19.17 9.08 -4.60
C ARG A 124 -18.61 9.23 -6.00
N VAL A 125 -17.83 8.26 -6.46
CA VAL A 125 -17.25 8.25 -7.81
C VAL A 125 -18.10 7.48 -8.82
N GLY A 126 -19.18 6.86 -8.36
CA GLY A 126 -20.18 6.19 -9.19
C GLY A 126 -20.81 5.00 -8.46
N ARG A 127 -21.34 4.07 -9.24
CA ARG A 127 -21.98 2.83 -8.81
C ARG A 127 -21.40 1.66 -9.58
N LEU A 128 -21.00 0.59 -8.89
CA LEU A 128 -20.52 -0.63 -9.54
C LEU A 128 -21.71 -1.34 -10.21
N PRO A 129 -21.70 -1.55 -11.54
CA PRO A 129 -22.82 -2.15 -12.26
C PRO A 129 -22.86 -3.67 -12.06
N GLY A 130 -24.04 -4.17 -11.68
CA GLY A 130 -24.32 -5.60 -11.59
C GLY A 130 -23.38 -6.37 -10.65
N PRO A 131 -23.34 -7.71 -10.75
CA PRO A 131 -22.37 -8.53 -10.05
C PRO A 131 -21.02 -8.53 -10.78
N ARG A 132 -20.04 -7.76 -10.28
CA ARG A 132 -18.66 -7.65 -10.78
C ARG A 132 -17.70 -8.22 -9.72
N ARG A 133 -17.08 -9.37 -9.99
CA ARG A 133 -16.14 -9.99 -9.04
C ARG A 133 -14.93 -9.06 -8.81
N PHE A 134 -14.52 -8.96 -7.56
CA PHE A 134 -13.31 -8.26 -7.18
C PHE A 134 -12.59 -8.92 -6.01
N LEU A 135 -11.29 -8.68 -5.94
CA LEU A 135 -10.44 -8.87 -4.77
C LEU A 135 -9.99 -7.48 -4.28
N SER A 136 -9.94 -7.26 -2.98
CA SER A 136 -9.43 -6.03 -2.40
C SER A 136 -8.60 -6.31 -1.15
N VAL A 137 -7.80 -5.32 -0.75
CA VAL A 137 -7.21 -5.27 0.60
C VAL A 137 -7.73 -4.03 1.31
N PHE A 138 -8.17 -4.21 2.54
CA PHE A 138 -8.71 -3.13 3.36
C PHE A 138 -8.09 -3.13 4.74
N ARG A 139 -8.05 -1.95 5.35
CA ARG A 139 -7.48 -1.73 6.67
C ARG A 139 -8.58 -1.82 7.72
N PHE A 140 -8.67 -2.96 8.40
CA PHE A 140 -9.71 -3.24 9.41
C PHE A 140 -9.32 -2.77 10.81
N LYS A 141 -8.05 -2.42 11.02
CA LYS A 141 -7.51 -1.82 12.25
C LYS A 141 -6.46 -0.78 11.87
N THR A 142 -6.10 0.11 12.79
CA THR A 142 -5.12 1.18 12.54
C THR A 142 -3.86 0.72 11.80
N TRP A 143 -3.34 -0.46 12.18
CA TRP A 143 -2.06 -1.02 11.73
C TRP A 143 -2.20 -2.27 10.85
N TRP A 144 -3.41 -2.85 10.71
CA TRP A 144 -3.60 -4.15 10.05
C TRP A 144 -4.56 -4.07 8.88
N SER A 145 -4.18 -4.79 7.83
CA SER A 145 -4.99 -4.99 6.64
C SER A 145 -5.25 -6.46 6.40
N THR A 146 -6.35 -6.78 5.73
CA THR A 146 -6.66 -8.14 5.27
C THR A 146 -7.34 -8.09 3.91
N ALA A 147 -7.42 -9.24 3.25
CA ALA A 147 -8.06 -9.36 1.95
C ALA A 147 -9.58 -9.54 2.08
N TRP A 148 -10.31 -9.09 1.08
CA TRP A 148 -11.75 -9.31 0.94
C TRP A 148 -12.09 -9.59 -0.52
N ALA A 149 -13.05 -10.49 -0.77
CA ALA A 149 -13.57 -10.79 -2.09
C ALA A 149 -15.06 -10.51 -2.13
N GLY A 150 -15.51 -9.80 -3.16
CA GLY A 150 -16.89 -9.39 -3.31
C GLY A 150 -17.36 -9.35 -4.76
N ARG A 151 -18.63 -8.97 -4.95
CA ARG A 151 -19.25 -8.88 -6.28
C ARG A 151 -20.03 -7.59 -6.51
N ARG A 152 -20.26 -6.78 -5.49
CA ARG A 152 -21.07 -5.57 -5.55
C ARG A 152 -20.39 -4.41 -4.84
N GLY A 153 -20.75 -3.17 -5.19
CA GLY A 153 -20.18 -1.99 -4.54
C GLY A 153 -20.39 -1.97 -3.02
N ARG A 154 -21.53 -2.50 -2.54
CA ARG A 154 -21.79 -2.63 -1.10
C ARG A 154 -20.92 -3.67 -0.39
N ASP A 155 -20.28 -4.58 -1.12
CA ASP A 155 -19.40 -5.60 -0.55
C ASP A 155 -18.02 -5.03 -0.24
N LEU A 156 -17.68 -3.84 -0.78
CA LEU A 156 -16.43 -3.15 -0.45
C LEU A 156 -16.37 -2.91 1.06
N GLN A 157 -15.17 -3.07 1.62
CA GLN A 157 -14.96 -2.80 3.03
C GLN A 157 -14.53 -1.36 3.23
N MET A 158 -14.78 -0.83 4.43
CA MET A 158 -14.25 0.47 4.80
C MET A 158 -12.72 0.48 4.70
N GLU A 159 -12.13 1.62 4.37
CA GLU A 159 -10.67 1.76 4.30
C GLU A 159 -10.00 0.78 3.31
N THR A 160 -10.65 0.53 2.17
CA THR A 160 -10.09 -0.30 1.11
C THR A 160 -8.92 0.42 0.42
N GLN A 161 -7.74 -0.20 0.45
CA GLN A 161 -6.46 0.36 0.00
C GLN A 161 -6.16 0.09 -1.48
N TRP A 162 -6.78 -0.93 -2.06
CA TRP A 162 -6.83 -1.17 -3.50
C TRP A 162 -7.94 -2.16 -3.85
N VAL A 163 -8.40 -2.14 -5.10
CA VAL A 163 -9.40 -3.07 -5.65
C VAL A 163 -8.91 -3.63 -6.98
N LEU A 164 -8.97 -4.94 -7.15
CA LEU A 164 -8.75 -5.64 -8.42
C LEU A 164 -10.07 -6.18 -8.92
N LEU A 165 -10.61 -5.57 -9.97
CA LEU A 165 -11.85 -5.95 -10.65
C LEU A 165 -11.55 -6.94 -11.76
N GLU A 166 -12.39 -7.95 -11.90
CA GLU A 166 -12.34 -8.84 -13.06
C GLU A 166 -13.25 -8.32 -14.19
N VAL A 167 -12.71 -8.22 -15.38
CA VAL A 167 -13.39 -7.73 -16.59
C VAL A 167 -13.30 -8.77 -17.72
N PRO A 168 -13.95 -9.94 -17.55
CA PRO A 168 -13.81 -11.06 -18.50
C PRO A 168 -14.26 -10.70 -19.91
N GLU A 169 -15.14 -9.71 -20.07
CA GLU A 169 -15.59 -9.18 -21.35
C GLU A 169 -14.44 -8.62 -22.22
N LEU A 170 -13.33 -8.24 -21.58
CA LEU A 170 -12.13 -7.70 -22.24
C LEU A 170 -10.94 -8.65 -22.21
N ALA A 171 -11.10 -9.91 -21.76
CA ALA A 171 -10.01 -10.89 -21.71
C ALA A 171 -9.38 -11.13 -23.09
N GLY A 172 -10.20 -11.23 -24.14
CA GLY A 172 -9.73 -11.37 -25.53
C GLY A 172 -9.11 -10.09 -26.13
N ALA A 173 -9.25 -8.95 -25.44
CA ALA A 173 -8.71 -7.65 -25.85
C ALA A 173 -7.49 -7.21 -25.02
N GLY A 174 -6.90 -8.12 -24.23
CA GLY A 174 -5.72 -7.82 -23.41
C GLY A 174 -6.00 -6.97 -22.15
N ALA A 175 -7.27 -6.91 -21.70
CA ALA A 175 -7.71 -6.08 -20.57
C ALA A 175 -8.72 -6.80 -19.65
N GLY A 176 -8.46 -8.07 -19.34
CA GLY A 176 -9.30 -8.92 -18.47
C GLY A 176 -9.45 -8.50 -17.00
N TYR A 177 -8.71 -7.50 -16.54
CA TYR A 177 -8.66 -7.01 -15.17
C TYR A 177 -8.51 -5.50 -15.13
N VAL A 178 -9.07 -4.87 -14.09
CA VAL A 178 -8.86 -3.45 -13.79
C VAL A 178 -8.43 -3.29 -12.34
N PHE A 179 -7.28 -2.69 -12.13
CA PHE A 179 -6.77 -2.34 -10.81
C PHE A 179 -7.12 -0.89 -10.48
N VAL A 180 -7.64 -0.66 -9.28
CA VAL A 180 -7.96 0.65 -8.71
C VAL A 180 -7.06 0.88 -7.51
N LEU A 181 -6.20 1.89 -7.60
CA LEU A 181 -5.19 2.25 -6.62
C LEU A 181 -5.48 3.66 -6.08
N PRO A 182 -6.07 3.79 -4.88
CA PRO A 182 -6.00 5.02 -4.09
C PRO A 182 -4.56 5.55 -3.99
N LEU A 183 -4.39 6.84 -4.21
CA LEU A 183 -3.11 7.54 -4.18
C LEU A 183 -3.09 8.60 -3.08
N VAL A 184 -1.88 9.11 -2.86
CA VAL A 184 -1.63 10.35 -2.13
C VAL A 184 -1.53 11.50 -3.13
N GLN A 185 -2.25 12.60 -2.89
CA GLN A 185 -2.12 13.84 -3.66
C GLN A 185 -1.81 15.00 -2.71
N GLY A 186 -0.58 15.52 -2.79
CA GLY A 186 -0.09 16.50 -1.83
C GLY A 186 -0.16 15.92 -0.40
N SER A 187 -0.80 16.65 0.50
CA SER A 187 -0.97 16.23 1.91
C SER A 187 -2.19 15.34 2.15
N PHE A 188 -2.85 14.82 1.11
CA PHE A 188 -4.06 14.02 1.24
C PHE A 188 -3.82 12.58 0.80
N ARG A 189 -4.12 11.62 1.67
CA ARG A 189 -4.26 10.21 1.26
C ARG A 189 -5.68 9.96 0.77
N SER A 190 -5.90 8.82 0.13
CA SER A 190 -7.25 8.30 -0.05
C SER A 190 -7.42 6.82 0.22
N ALA A 191 -8.68 6.42 0.36
CA ALA A 191 -9.13 5.04 0.42
C ALA A 191 -10.50 4.91 -0.27
N VAL A 192 -10.83 3.70 -0.69
CA VAL A 192 -12.16 3.36 -1.21
C VAL A 192 -13.07 2.90 -0.08
N PHE A 193 -14.28 3.44 -0.06
CA PHE A 193 -15.35 3.11 0.88
C PHE A 193 -16.57 2.54 0.13
N PRO A 194 -17.33 1.61 0.73
CA PRO A 194 -18.66 1.29 0.26
C PRO A 194 -19.57 2.51 0.38
N GLY A 195 -20.41 2.73 -0.63
CA GLY A 195 -21.51 3.67 -0.60
C GLY A 195 -22.86 2.94 -0.67
N GLU A 196 -23.93 3.69 -0.40
CA GLU A 196 -25.29 3.21 -0.59
C GLU A 196 -25.57 2.81 -2.05
N ASP A 197 -26.51 1.89 -2.26
CA ASP A 197 -26.92 1.41 -3.58
C ASP A 197 -25.78 0.93 -4.49
N ASP A 198 -24.85 0.17 -3.92
CA ASP A 198 -23.62 -0.30 -4.62
C ASP A 198 -22.73 0.87 -5.09
N GLY A 199 -22.84 2.01 -4.41
CA GLY A 199 -21.98 3.16 -4.60
C GLY A 199 -20.53 2.84 -4.28
N VAL A 200 -19.62 3.45 -5.02
CA VAL A 200 -18.19 3.44 -4.74
C VAL A 200 -17.82 4.86 -4.33
N VAL A 201 -17.21 5.00 -3.15
CA VAL A 201 -16.79 6.29 -2.61
C VAL A 201 -15.28 6.30 -2.54
N VAL A 202 -14.65 7.37 -3.04
CA VAL A 202 -13.23 7.66 -2.78
C VAL A 202 -13.18 8.78 -1.75
N CYS A 203 -12.55 8.54 -0.61
CA CYS A 203 -12.39 9.54 0.43
C CYS A 203 -10.97 10.08 0.42
N ALA A 204 -10.82 11.38 0.13
CA ALA A 204 -9.56 12.09 0.32
C ALA A 204 -9.51 12.66 1.74
N GLU A 205 -8.41 12.50 2.46
CA GLU A 205 -8.24 13.12 3.79
C GLU A 205 -6.79 13.45 4.12
N SER A 206 -6.60 14.54 4.86
CA SER A 206 -5.29 15.02 5.30
C SER A 206 -4.93 14.58 6.73
N GLY A 207 -5.92 14.14 7.51
CA GLY A 207 -5.75 13.87 8.94
C GLY A 207 -5.57 15.12 9.80
N SER A 208 -5.75 16.33 9.25
CA SER A 208 -5.62 17.59 9.98
C SER A 208 -6.66 18.63 9.53
N ALA A 209 -7.42 19.18 10.48
CA ALA A 209 -8.40 20.24 10.20
C ALA A 209 -7.77 21.52 9.62
N ALA A 210 -6.47 21.74 9.84
CA ALA A 210 -5.72 22.87 9.30
C ALA A 210 -5.31 22.68 7.82
N VAL A 211 -5.31 21.44 7.33
CA VAL A 211 -4.89 21.11 5.96
C VAL A 211 -6.14 20.77 5.15
N THR A 212 -6.61 21.72 4.36
CA THR A 212 -7.83 21.61 3.54
C THR A 212 -7.52 21.73 2.04
N GLY A 213 -8.37 21.16 1.19
CA GLY A 213 -8.21 21.20 -0.25
C GLY A 213 -9.52 21.04 -1.01
N THR A 214 -9.54 21.43 -2.28
CA THR A 214 -10.69 21.33 -3.19
C THR A 214 -10.42 20.51 -4.44
N ASP A 215 -9.15 20.27 -4.77
CA ASP A 215 -8.72 19.56 -5.98
C ASP A 215 -8.13 18.21 -5.59
N PHE A 216 -8.80 17.14 -6.01
CA PHE A 216 -8.40 15.75 -5.80
C PHE A 216 -8.44 14.97 -7.11
N ARG A 217 -8.18 15.64 -8.24
CA ARG A 217 -8.35 15.06 -9.60
C ARG A 217 -7.43 13.87 -9.91
N ARG A 218 -6.38 13.64 -9.11
CA ARG A 218 -5.42 12.52 -9.24
C ARG A 218 -5.31 11.66 -7.98
N ILE A 219 -6.36 11.67 -7.15
CA ILE A 219 -6.34 11.00 -5.86
C ILE A 219 -6.47 9.48 -5.96
N ALA A 220 -6.83 8.92 -7.12
CA ALA A 220 -6.76 7.50 -7.40
C ALA A 220 -6.24 7.25 -8.83
N TYR A 221 -5.75 6.05 -9.07
CA TYR A 221 -5.29 5.58 -10.37
C TYR A 221 -6.01 4.31 -10.76
N VAL A 222 -6.44 4.21 -12.01
CA VAL A 222 -7.03 3.01 -12.61
C VAL A 222 -6.12 2.48 -13.71
N HIS A 223 -5.92 1.17 -13.76
CA HIS A 223 -5.07 0.51 -14.76
C HIS A 223 -5.74 -0.77 -15.26
N ALA A 224 -5.74 -1.00 -16.57
CA ALA A 224 -6.34 -2.18 -17.19
C ALA A 224 -5.26 -3.14 -17.69
N GLY A 225 -5.45 -4.43 -17.48
CA GLY A 225 -4.58 -5.45 -18.05
C GLY A 225 -5.15 -6.85 -18.08
N ASP A 226 -4.39 -7.79 -18.63
CA ASP A 226 -4.78 -9.19 -18.88
C ASP A 226 -4.25 -10.17 -17.83
N ASP A 227 -3.28 -9.75 -17.01
CA ASP A 227 -2.71 -10.54 -15.93
C ASP A 227 -2.88 -9.82 -14.58
N PRO A 228 -3.44 -10.48 -13.55
CA PRO A 228 -3.77 -9.84 -12.28
C PRO A 228 -2.55 -9.46 -11.44
N TYR A 229 -1.37 -10.03 -11.71
CA TYR A 229 -0.12 -9.68 -11.02
C TYR A 229 0.61 -8.54 -11.74
N ARG A 230 0.65 -8.60 -13.08
CA ARG A 230 1.28 -7.57 -13.91
C ARG A 230 0.54 -6.23 -13.83
N VAL A 231 -0.79 -6.24 -13.85
CA VAL A 231 -1.60 -5.01 -13.74
C VAL A 231 -1.29 -4.23 -12.45
N MET A 232 -1.00 -4.93 -11.35
CA MET A 232 -0.60 -4.30 -10.09
C MET A 232 0.80 -3.67 -10.22
N GLN A 233 1.76 -4.38 -10.80
CA GLN A 233 3.12 -3.87 -11.00
C GLN A 233 3.13 -2.63 -11.90
N GLU A 234 2.37 -2.65 -13.00
CA GLU A 234 2.23 -1.53 -13.94
C GLU A 234 1.55 -0.33 -13.28
N ALA A 235 0.52 -0.55 -12.46
CA ALA A 235 -0.14 0.54 -11.72
C ALA A 235 0.76 1.19 -10.67
N TYR A 236 1.52 0.40 -9.90
CA TYR A 236 2.49 0.94 -8.95
C TYR A 236 3.67 1.62 -9.65
N LEU A 237 4.07 1.16 -10.83
CA LEU A 237 5.06 1.83 -11.67
C LEU A 237 4.56 3.21 -12.12
N ALA A 238 3.32 3.30 -12.61
CA ALA A 238 2.70 4.57 -12.96
C ALA A 238 2.62 5.52 -11.75
N ALA A 239 2.22 5.01 -10.58
CA ALA A 239 2.21 5.77 -9.33
C ALA A 239 3.61 6.22 -8.91
N ARG A 240 4.62 5.36 -9.06
CA ARG A 240 6.04 5.65 -8.74
C ARG A 240 6.57 6.81 -9.56
N VAL A 241 6.37 6.78 -10.88
CA VAL A 241 6.88 7.83 -11.77
C VAL A 241 6.08 9.13 -11.61
N HIS A 242 4.78 9.05 -11.32
CA HIS A 242 3.93 10.21 -11.08
C HIS A 242 4.23 10.90 -9.75
N LEU A 243 4.26 10.15 -8.64
CA LEU A 243 4.38 10.71 -7.30
C LEU A 243 5.82 11.08 -6.95
N GLY A 244 6.81 10.27 -7.36
CA GLY A 244 8.22 10.54 -7.04
C GLY A 244 8.57 10.44 -5.55
N THR A 245 7.68 9.91 -4.70
CA THR A 245 7.83 9.92 -3.22
C THR A 245 8.20 8.56 -2.61
N PHE A 246 8.26 7.50 -3.42
CA PHE A 246 8.59 6.16 -2.95
C PHE A 246 9.43 5.44 -4.00
N ARG A 247 9.94 4.26 -3.64
CA ARG A 247 10.63 3.34 -4.54
C ARG A 247 9.90 2.00 -4.58
N LEU A 248 9.84 1.39 -5.76
CA LEU A 248 9.36 0.02 -5.95
C LEU A 248 10.29 -0.97 -5.26
N ILE A 249 9.81 -2.20 -5.01
CA ILE A 249 10.63 -3.22 -4.34
C ILE A 249 11.87 -3.59 -5.15
N GLN A 250 11.80 -3.53 -6.49
CA GLN A 250 12.88 -3.81 -7.42
C GLN A 250 13.99 -2.74 -7.38
N GLU A 251 13.67 -1.52 -6.94
CA GLU A 251 14.63 -0.43 -6.75
C GLU A 251 15.34 -0.50 -5.39
N LYS A 252 14.90 -1.39 -4.48
CA LYS A 252 15.41 -1.48 -3.11
C LYS A 252 16.43 -2.60 -2.99
N ALA A 253 17.63 -2.26 -2.52
CA ALA A 253 18.60 -3.25 -2.08
C ALA A 253 18.19 -3.82 -0.73
N LEU A 254 18.28 -5.14 -0.58
CA LEU A 254 18.13 -5.77 0.73
C LEU A 254 19.30 -5.35 1.62
N PRO A 255 19.06 -4.76 2.82
CA PRO A 255 20.15 -4.32 3.67
C PRO A 255 20.89 -5.54 4.24
N PRO A 256 22.23 -5.46 4.48
CA PRO A 256 23.00 -6.59 5.01
C PRO A 256 22.51 -7.14 6.35
N MET A 257 21.69 -6.38 7.09
CA MET A 257 21.08 -6.84 8.34
C MET A 257 20.01 -7.92 8.11
N ALA A 258 19.40 -8.01 6.92
CA ALA A 258 18.37 -8.99 6.62
C ALA A 258 18.89 -10.44 6.64
N ASP A 259 20.19 -10.63 6.36
CA ASP A 259 20.88 -11.93 6.43
C ASP A 259 21.42 -12.26 7.83
N ARG A 260 21.05 -11.45 8.83
CA ARG A 260 21.49 -11.66 10.21
C ARG A 260 20.35 -12.18 11.06
N PHE A 261 20.70 -13.01 12.04
CA PHE A 261 19.78 -13.31 13.13
C PHE A 261 19.57 -12.04 13.95
N GLY A 262 18.32 -11.65 14.14
CA GLY A 262 17.92 -10.57 15.04
C GLY A 262 16.68 -10.97 15.81
N TRP A 263 16.37 -10.19 16.83
CA TRP A 263 15.27 -10.49 17.73
C TRP A 263 14.31 -9.31 17.83
N CYS A 264 13.05 -9.54 17.48
CA CYS A 264 11.95 -8.64 17.80
C CYS A 264 11.33 -9.09 19.11
N MET A 265 11.22 -8.15 20.04
CA MET A 265 10.83 -8.46 21.41
C MET A 265 9.30 -8.55 21.61
N TRP A 266 8.50 -8.29 20.56
CA TRP A 266 7.03 -8.21 20.64
C TRP A 266 6.40 -9.49 21.22
N ASP A 267 6.70 -10.66 20.66
CA ASP A 267 6.09 -11.91 21.13
C ASP A 267 6.61 -12.36 22.50
N ALA A 268 7.71 -11.76 22.99
CA ALA A 268 8.25 -12.03 24.31
C ALA A 268 7.60 -11.17 25.41
N PHE A 269 7.31 -9.90 25.12
CA PHE A 269 6.88 -8.95 26.15
C PHE A 269 5.56 -8.23 25.85
N TYR A 270 5.11 -8.18 24.61
CA TYR A 270 4.07 -7.27 24.15
C TYR A 270 4.32 -5.86 24.73
N LEU A 271 3.30 -5.25 25.32
CA LEU A 271 3.34 -3.91 25.90
C LEU A 271 4.07 -3.84 27.26
N THR A 272 4.61 -4.95 27.77
CA THR A 272 5.24 -5.03 29.11
C THR A 272 6.76 -4.97 29.08
N VAL A 273 7.35 -4.72 27.91
CA VAL A 273 8.80 -4.60 27.77
C VAL A 273 9.43 -3.64 28.79
N ASP A 274 10.57 -4.06 29.33
CA ASP A 274 11.48 -3.24 30.12
C ASP A 274 12.96 -3.56 29.81
N PRO A 275 13.90 -2.72 30.26
CA PRO A 275 15.33 -2.93 30.03
C PRO A 275 15.90 -4.22 30.61
N ALA A 276 15.33 -4.76 31.70
CA ALA A 276 15.80 -6.00 32.32
C ALA A 276 15.44 -7.22 31.46
N GLY A 277 14.20 -7.28 30.96
CA GLY A 277 13.76 -8.31 30.02
C GLY A 277 14.57 -8.30 28.73
N VAL A 278 14.84 -7.13 28.16
CA VAL A 278 15.69 -7.00 26.96
C VAL A 278 17.10 -7.52 27.23
N TRP A 279 17.72 -7.11 28.35
CA TRP A 279 19.06 -7.57 28.72
C TRP A 279 19.12 -9.08 28.93
N GLN A 280 18.15 -9.64 29.64
CA GLN A 280 18.06 -11.08 29.90
C GLN A 280 17.94 -11.85 28.59
N GLY A 281 17.01 -11.47 27.70
CA GLY A 281 16.82 -12.17 26.43
C GLY A 281 18.08 -12.14 25.55
N VAL A 282 18.77 -10.99 25.47
CA VAL A 282 20.05 -10.90 24.73
C VAL A 282 21.13 -11.79 25.35
N SER A 283 21.22 -11.81 26.69
CA SER A 283 22.19 -12.62 27.42
C SER A 283 21.95 -14.11 27.19
N GLU A 284 20.70 -14.56 27.27
CA GLU A 284 20.33 -15.96 27.03
C GLU A 284 20.65 -16.41 25.60
N PHE A 285 20.37 -15.58 24.59
CA PHE A 285 20.77 -15.89 23.20
C PHE A 285 22.30 -15.95 23.05
N ALA A 286 23.04 -15.06 23.69
CA ALA A 286 24.50 -15.04 23.63
C ALA A 286 25.09 -16.28 24.31
N ASP A 287 24.60 -16.65 25.49
CA ASP A 287 25.02 -17.83 26.26
C ASP A 287 24.69 -19.13 25.51
N ALA A 288 23.58 -19.16 24.77
CA ALA A 288 23.21 -20.26 23.88
C ALA A 288 24.02 -20.32 22.57
N GLY A 289 24.97 -19.40 22.35
CA GLY A 289 25.82 -19.38 21.15
C GLY A 289 25.15 -18.81 19.89
N VAL A 290 23.99 -18.15 20.04
CA VAL A 290 23.20 -17.55 18.94
C VAL A 290 22.96 -16.04 19.17
N PRO A 291 24.01 -15.22 19.39
CA PRO A 291 23.84 -13.82 19.73
C PRO A 291 23.15 -13.04 18.60
N PRO A 292 22.05 -12.31 18.87
CA PRO A 292 21.39 -11.46 17.88
C PRO A 292 22.35 -10.36 17.39
N ARG A 293 22.27 -10.03 16.10
CA ARG A 293 23.06 -8.96 15.46
C ARG A 293 22.30 -7.65 15.31
N PHE A 294 21.00 -7.69 15.53
CA PHE A 294 20.17 -6.51 15.68
C PHE A 294 18.98 -6.84 16.61
N LEU A 295 18.43 -5.80 17.21
CA LEU A 295 17.25 -5.87 18.05
C LEU A 295 16.19 -4.92 17.51
N ILE A 296 14.93 -5.36 17.59
CA ILE A 296 13.76 -4.51 17.38
C ILE A 296 13.06 -4.37 18.71
N ILE A 297 13.13 -3.16 19.27
CA ILE A 297 12.30 -2.76 20.40
C ILE A 297 10.94 -2.34 19.84
N ASP A 298 10.03 -3.31 19.78
CA ASP A 298 8.64 -3.16 19.33
C ASP A 298 7.78 -2.37 20.33
N ASP A 299 6.47 -2.28 20.14
CA ASP A 299 5.61 -1.38 20.92
C ASP A 299 5.62 -1.64 22.44
N GLY A 300 5.39 -0.58 23.21
CA GLY A 300 5.40 -0.59 24.68
C GLY A 300 6.62 0.09 25.31
N TRP A 301 7.56 0.63 24.52
CA TRP A 301 8.73 1.37 25.02
C TRP A 301 8.61 2.89 25.03
N GLN A 302 7.55 3.44 24.41
CA GLN A 302 7.34 4.88 24.27
C GLN A 302 6.21 5.39 25.17
N SER A 303 6.23 6.70 25.42
CA SER A 303 5.16 7.42 26.10
C SER A 303 3.88 7.45 25.26
N VAL A 304 2.90 6.64 25.67
CA VAL A 304 1.57 6.55 25.07
C VAL A 304 0.52 7.10 26.01
N ASN A 305 -0.50 7.75 25.45
CA ASN A 305 -1.59 8.32 26.21
C ASN A 305 -2.91 8.29 25.44
N ARG A 306 -4.06 8.45 26.12
CA ARG A 306 -5.36 8.65 25.46
C ARG A 306 -5.71 10.12 25.36
N ASP A 307 -6.67 10.45 24.52
CA ASP A 307 -7.12 11.82 24.26
C ASP A 307 -7.62 12.52 25.53
N ASP A 308 -8.27 11.77 26.41
CA ASP A 308 -8.88 12.28 27.65
C ASP A 308 -7.95 12.18 28.88
N ASP A 309 -6.76 11.59 28.72
CA ASP A 309 -5.80 11.40 29.81
C ASP A 309 -4.92 12.66 30.01
N PRO A 310 -4.32 12.89 31.21
CA PRO A 310 -3.45 14.03 31.45
C PRO A 310 -2.25 14.07 30.50
N PRO A 311 -1.99 15.18 29.78
CA PRO A 311 -0.94 15.31 28.75
C PRO A 311 0.48 14.87 29.15
N GLN A 312 0.83 14.94 30.42
CA GLN A 312 2.19 14.69 30.89
C GLN A 312 2.39 13.30 31.50
N GLU A 313 1.31 12.52 31.59
CA GLU A 313 1.31 11.19 32.18
C GLU A 313 1.22 10.11 31.10
N ASP A 314 1.88 8.98 31.35
CA ASP A 314 1.78 7.80 30.49
C ASP A 314 0.52 7.00 30.88
N ALA A 315 -0.23 6.50 29.90
CA ALA A 315 -1.39 5.66 30.14
C ALA A 315 -1.00 4.41 30.95
N ARG A 316 -1.71 4.16 32.05
CA ARG A 316 -1.50 2.99 32.90
C ARG A 316 -2.29 1.79 32.40
N GLY A 317 -1.81 0.58 32.71
CA GLY A 317 -2.56 -0.66 32.48
C GLY A 317 -2.57 -1.16 31.03
N LEU A 318 -1.74 -0.61 30.15
CA LEU A 318 -1.54 -1.13 28.80
C LEU A 318 -0.66 -2.39 28.86
N VAL A 319 -1.30 -3.56 28.96
CA VAL A 319 -0.62 -4.86 29.14
C VAL A 319 -0.79 -5.78 27.93
N LEU A 320 -1.95 -5.78 27.26
CA LEU A 320 -2.24 -6.64 26.10
C LEU A 320 -2.84 -5.84 24.93
N GLY A 321 -2.72 -6.39 23.72
CA GLY A 321 -3.27 -5.80 22.51
C GLY A 321 -4.81 -5.68 22.58
N GLY A 322 -5.32 -4.47 22.35
CA GLY A 322 -6.75 -4.15 22.49
C GLY A 322 -6.94 -2.72 23.00
N ASP A 323 -6.67 -2.47 24.28
CA ASP A 323 -6.81 -1.16 24.92
C ASP A 323 -5.79 -0.13 24.41
N GLN A 324 -4.67 -0.61 23.86
CA GLN A 324 -3.67 0.17 23.11
C GLN A 324 -4.29 0.82 21.87
N MET A 325 -5.36 0.26 21.29
CA MET A 325 -5.93 0.76 20.03
C MET A 325 -6.53 2.16 20.15
N THR A 326 -6.86 2.61 21.36
CA THR A 326 -7.33 3.98 21.66
C THR A 326 -6.22 4.87 22.22
N ALA A 327 -5.05 4.32 22.52
CA ALA A 327 -3.89 5.08 22.92
C ALA A 327 -3.12 5.54 21.68
N ARG A 328 -2.47 6.70 21.80
CA ARG A 328 -1.61 7.26 20.76
C ARG A 328 -0.27 7.65 21.34
N LEU A 329 0.75 7.65 20.49
CA LEU A 329 2.04 8.23 20.82
C LEU A 329 1.82 9.70 21.16
N TYR A 330 2.13 10.08 22.40
CA TYR A 330 1.91 11.46 22.87
C TYR A 330 3.23 12.23 22.94
N ARG A 331 4.33 11.55 23.26
CA ARG A 331 5.69 12.11 23.26
C ARG A 331 6.64 11.14 22.57
N PHE A 332 7.67 11.69 21.94
CA PHE A 332 8.81 10.91 21.40
C PHE A 332 9.82 10.53 22.50
N ASP A 333 9.32 10.29 23.72
CA ASP A 333 10.12 9.95 24.89
C ASP A 333 9.87 8.50 25.31
N GLU A 334 10.85 7.91 25.98
CA GLU A 334 10.69 6.65 26.70
C GLU A 334 9.67 6.80 27.85
N PHE A 335 8.85 5.78 28.08
CA PHE A 335 7.96 5.76 29.25
C PHE A 335 8.72 5.40 30.54
N ALA A 336 8.01 5.38 31.67
CA ALA A 336 8.61 5.23 32.99
C ALA A 336 9.51 3.99 33.22
N ARG A 337 9.21 2.79 32.69
CA ARG A 337 10.08 1.61 32.94
C ARG A 337 11.46 1.77 32.27
N PHE A 338 11.52 2.45 31.12
CA PHE A 338 12.80 2.71 30.42
C PHE A 338 13.54 3.90 31.02
N ARG A 339 12.87 5.03 31.31
CA ARG A 339 13.47 6.19 31.98
C ARG A 339 14.08 5.87 33.35
N GLY A 340 13.53 4.86 34.04
CA GLY A 340 14.04 4.39 35.33
C GLY A 340 15.37 3.65 35.27
N TYR A 341 15.81 3.21 34.08
CA TYR A 341 17.07 2.49 33.92
C TYR A 341 18.27 3.39 34.18
N ARG A 342 19.28 2.82 34.84
CA ARG A 342 20.57 3.48 35.08
C ARG A 342 21.66 2.66 34.44
N GLU A 343 22.55 3.32 33.72
CA GLU A 343 23.70 2.68 33.08
C GLU A 343 24.47 1.80 34.07
N GLY A 344 24.78 0.57 33.65
CA GLY A 344 25.50 -0.40 34.47
C GLY A 344 24.68 -1.06 35.58
N ALA A 345 23.40 -0.71 35.76
CA ALA A 345 22.53 -1.35 36.77
C ALA A 345 22.38 -2.87 36.53
N LEU A 346 22.37 -3.29 35.26
CA LEU A 346 22.23 -4.69 34.85
C LEU A 346 23.58 -5.40 34.67
N ILE A 347 24.66 -4.66 34.43
CA ILE A 347 26.03 -5.22 34.36
C ILE A 347 26.50 -5.67 35.76
N ARG A 348 26.04 -4.99 36.82
CA ARG A 348 26.45 -5.26 38.21
C ARG A 348 25.68 -6.39 38.90
N ARG A 349 24.64 -6.95 38.26
CA ARG A 349 23.87 -8.06 38.80
C ARG A 349 23.95 -9.24 37.84
N PRO A 350 24.56 -10.38 38.23
CA PRO A 350 24.38 -11.60 37.45
C PRO A 350 22.87 -11.92 37.40
N PRO A 351 22.36 -12.49 36.30
CA PRO A 351 20.96 -12.87 36.20
C PRO A 351 20.58 -13.79 37.37
N PRO A 352 19.41 -13.58 38.00
CA PRO A 352 18.96 -14.41 39.12
C PRO A 352 18.66 -15.82 38.59
N GLY A 353 19.61 -16.74 38.77
CA GLY A 353 19.46 -18.13 38.32
C GLY A 353 20.76 -18.92 38.15
N VAL A 354 21.92 -18.25 38.05
CA VAL A 354 23.21 -18.96 37.99
C VAL A 354 23.85 -18.97 39.39
N LEU A 355 23.42 -19.90 40.22
CA LEU A 355 24.24 -20.35 41.35
C LEU A 355 25.45 -21.10 40.75
N ARG A 356 26.65 -20.65 41.11
CA ARG A 356 27.92 -21.30 40.75
C ARG A 356 28.03 -22.71 41.32
#